data_AF-A0A2V0PG45-F1
#
_entry.id   AF-A0A2V0PG45-F1
#
_cell.length_a   1.000
_cell.length_b   1.000
_cell.length_c   1.000
_cell.angle_alpha   90.00
_cell.angle_beta   90.00
_cell.angle_gamma   90.00
#
_symmetry.space_group_name_H-M   'P 1'
#
loop_
_entity.id
_entity.type
_entity.pdbx_description
1 polymer ?
#
loop_
_entity_poly.entity_id
_entity_poly.type
_entity_poly.pdbx_seq_one_letter_code
_entity_poly.pdbx_strand_id
1 'polypeptide(L)'
;MEVVGVLVAGAVAARMRQQGLRRELELTREELAAEQQQRGLLQVHVGELEIEVAELTEQRDAARADAAEAARERETAREAAAELTGQRDEAREERDTAHASWAEAAVAGDAAQGRLEAVAEELAATAAQLQAVQESYIVVEALEAEPAVPGAAQAAAPLPAAEATTDAESGDDESDFGSESSQDLLDSIANHHQQLHAADLQIALLQRQLAMAAQAAEARSNQWPRKAARAA
;
A
#
# COMPACT_ATOMS: atom_id res chain seq x y z
N MET A 1 -7.82 142.53 16.53
CA MET A 1 -7.92 141.23 17.23
C MET A 1 -8.18 140.04 16.29
N GLU A 2 -8.67 140.23 15.06
CA GLU A 2 -9.02 139.12 14.15
C GLU A 2 -7.83 138.28 13.65
N VAL A 3 -6.65 138.89 13.43
CA VAL A 3 -5.45 138.18 12.94
C VAL A 3 -4.97 137.10 13.93
N VAL A 4 -5.14 137.33 15.24
CA VAL A 4 -4.77 136.35 16.28
C VAL A 4 -5.73 135.16 16.28
N GLY A 5 -7.03 135.39 16.03
CA GLY A 5 -8.03 134.33 15.95
C GLY A 5 -7.80 133.36 14.78
N VAL A 6 -7.42 133.87 13.61
CA VAL A 6 -7.11 133.04 12.42
C VAL A 6 -5.84 132.20 12.62
N LEU A 7 -4.80 132.77 13.24
CA LEU A 7 -3.56 132.04 13.55
C LEU A 7 -3.79 130.92 14.58
N VAL A 8 -4.61 131.17 15.61
CA VAL A 8 -4.96 130.15 16.61
C VAL A 8 -5.82 129.04 15.98
N ALA A 9 -6.81 129.38 15.15
CA ALA A 9 -7.64 128.39 14.45
C ALA A 9 -6.81 127.51 13.48
N GLY A 10 -5.87 128.12 12.75
CA GLY A 10 -4.94 127.38 11.88
C GLY A 10 -4.03 126.43 12.64
N ALA A 11 -3.50 126.85 13.79
CA ALA A 11 -2.66 126.01 14.66
C ALA A 11 -3.44 124.82 15.26
N VAL A 12 -4.70 125.04 15.67
CA VAL A 12 -5.58 123.98 16.17
C VAL A 12 -5.92 122.97 15.06
N ALA A 13 -6.25 123.42 13.85
CA ALA A 13 -6.53 122.54 12.72
C ALA A 13 -5.29 121.75 12.25
N ALA A 14 -4.10 122.35 12.32
CA ALA A 14 -2.84 121.65 12.05
C ALA A 14 -2.55 120.58 13.12
N ARG A 15 -2.78 120.88 14.39
CA ARG A 15 -2.62 119.92 15.50
C ARG A 15 -3.62 118.76 15.40
N MET A 16 -4.88 119.03 15.06
CA MET A 16 -5.87 117.97 14.85
C MET A 16 -5.51 117.06 13.67
N ARG A 17 -5.03 117.62 12.55
CA ARG A 17 -4.51 116.83 11.43
C ARG A 17 -3.28 115.99 11.82
N GLN A 18 -2.35 116.58 12.56
CA GLN A 18 -1.17 115.86 13.06
C GLN A 18 -1.56 114.72 14.03
N GLN A 19 -2.57 114.93 14.86
CA GLN A 19 -3.11 113.88 15.74
C GLN A 19 -3.81 112.77 14.96
N GLY A 20 -4.56 113.09 13.89
CA GLY A 20 -5.14 112.11 12.98
C GLY A 20 -4.09 111.23 12.32
N LEU A 21 -3.06 111.84 11.73
CA LEU A 21 -1.94 111.11 11.10
C LEU A 21 -1.17 110.22 12.10
N ARG A 22 -0.98 110.67 13.35
CA ARG A 22 -0.35 109.84 14.38
C ARG A 22 -1.19 108.60 14.70
N ARG A 23 -2.50 108.74 14.81
CA ARG A 23 -3.41 107.61 15.06
C ARG A 23 -3.43 106.63 13.88
N GLU A 24 -3.46 107.13 12.65
CA GLU A 24 -3.37 106.27 11.45
C GLU A 24 -2.03 105.52 11.39
N LEU A 25 -0.92 106.18 11.74
CA LEU A 25 0.39 105.54 11.84
C LEU A 25 0.48 104.52 12.99
N GLU A 26 -0.23 104.75 14.09
CA GLU A 26 -0.33 103.79 15.19
C GLU A 26 -1.14 102.56 14.78
N LEU A 27 -2.32 102.75 14.16
CA LEU A 27 -3.16 101.67 13.64
C LEU A 27 -2.42 100.80 12.61
N THR A 28 -1.74 101.42 11.63
CA THR A 28 -0.96 100.68 10.62
C THR A 28 0.23 99.91 11.22
N ARG A 29 0.80 100.37 12.34
CA ARG A 29 1.84 99.62 13.05
C ARG A 29 1.27 98.42 13.81
N GLU A 30 0.10 98.58 14.43
CA GLU A 30 -0.61 97.49 15.09
C GLU A 30 -1.02 96.42 14.09
N GLU A 31 -1.54 96.81 12.92
CA GLU A 31 -1.86 95.91 11.82
C GLU A 31 -0.62 95.12 11.34
N LEU A 32 0.50 95.81 11.10
CA LEU A 32 1.75 95.15 10.71
C LEU A 32 2.26 94.19 11.79
N ALA A 33 2.14 94.54 13.07
CA ALA A 33 2.55 93.66 14.17
C ALA A 33 1.66 92.40 14.23
N ALA A 34 0.35 92.55 14.03
CA ALA A 34 -0.59 91.43 13.97
C ALA A 34 -0.30 90.52 12.77
N GLU A 35 -0.01 91.08 11.59
CA GLU A 35 0.38 90.29 10.40
C GLU A 35 1.69 89.54 10.61
N GLN A 36 2.70 90.16 11.22
CA GLN A 36 3.97 89.51 11.56
C GLN A 36 3.76 88.37 12.57
N GLN A 37 2.91 88.59 13.57
CA GLN A 37 2.54 87.54 14.53
C GLN A 37 1.82 86.38 13.84
N GLN A 38 0.84 86.67 12.98
CA GLN A 38 0.12 85.64 12.22
C GLN A 38 1.06 84.87 11.30
N ARG A 39 1.98 85.56 10.61
CA ARG A 39 2.99 84.92 9.76
C ARG A 39 3.91 84.00 10.57
N GLY A 40 4.33 84.42 11.76
CA GLY A 40 5.10 83.59 12.68
C GLY A 40 4.35 82.33 13.10
N LEU A 41 3.06 82.45 13.46
CA LEU A 41 2.21 81.31 13.80
C LEU A 41 2.06 80.33 12.63
N LEU A 42 1.79 80.85 11.41
CA LEU A 42 1.69 80.02 10.21
C LEU A 42 3.01 79.29 9.91
N GLN A 43 4.16 79.95 10.11
CA GLN A 43 5.46 79.31 9.91
C GLN A 43 5.68 78.14 10.89
N VAL A 44 5.26 78.28 12.14
CA VAL A 44 5.32 77.18 13.12
C VAL A 44 4.43 76.01 12.70
N HIS A 45 3.17 76.28 12.31
CA HIS A 45 2.24 75.23 11.89
C HIS A 45 2.71 74.51 10.63
N VAL A 46 3.31 75.23 9.67
CA VAL A 46 3.91 74.61 8.48
C VAL A 46 5.05 73.68 8.88
N GLY A 47 5.92 74.09 9.81
CA GLY A 47 6.99 73.22 10.32
C GLY A 47 6.46 71.97 11.03
N GLU A 48 5.40 72.10 11.83
CA GLU A 48 4.74 70.96 12.49
C GLU A 48 4.15 69.98 11.47
N LEU A 49 3.48 70.49 10.43
CA LEU A 49 2.93 69.65 9.35
C LEU A 49 4.01 68.96 8.54
N GLU A 50 5.15 69.62 8.28
CA GLU A 50 6.29 69.01 7.59
C GLU A 50 6.87 67.83 8.38
N ILE A 51 6.96 67.96 9.71
CA ILE A 51 7.39 66.88 10.61
C ILE A 51 6.38 65.74 10.59
N GLU A 52 5.08 66.02 10.74
CA GLU A 52 4.03 64.99 10.73
C GLU A 52 4.00 64.24 9.38
N VAL A 53 4.14 64.95 8.26
CA VAL A 53 4.21 64.34 6.93
C VAL A 53 5.45 63.45 6.78
N ALA A 54 6.59 63.85 7.33
CA ALA A 54 7.81 63.03 7.33
C ALA A 54 7.62 61.74 8.14
N GLU A 55 7.07 61.85 9.35
CA GLU A 55 6.79 60.69 10.21
C GLU A 55 5.78 59.73 9.57
N LEU A 56 4.68 60.23 9.02
CA LEU A 56 3.68 59.40 8.33
C LEU A 56 4.25 58.76 7.06
N THR A 57 5.16 59.44 6.37
CA THR A 57 5.86 58.88 5.20
C THR A 57 6.76 57.73 5.61
N GLU A 58 7.53 57.88 6.68
CA GLU A 58 8.37 56.82 7.23
C GLU A 58 7.53 55.61 7.67
N GLN A 59 6.44 55.84 8.42
CA GLN A 59 5.51 54.78 8.83
C GLN A 59 4.89 54.04 7.64
N ARG A 60 4.49 54.76 6.60
CA ARG A 60 3.94 54.17 5.38
C ARG A 60 4.98 53.30 4.66
N ASP A 61 6.22 53.78 4.57
CA ASP A 61 7.27 53.07 3.86
C ASP A 61 7.74 51.82 4.64
N ALA A 62 7.78 51.90 5.97
CA ALA A 62 7.96 50.74 6.85
C ALA A 62 6.83 49.71 6.68
N ALA A 63 5.57 50.14 6.75
CA ALA A 63 4.43 49.24 6.56
C ALA A 63 4.40 48.58 5.17
N ARG A 64 4.89 49.28 4.13
CA ARG A 64 5.05 48.71 2.78
C ARG A 64 6.16 47.67 2.73
N ALA A 65 7.28 47.89 3.42
CA ALA A 65 8.36 46.93 3.52
C ALA A 65 7.87 45.64 4.22
N ASP A 66 7.20 45.78 5.37
CA ASP A 66 6.64 44.67 6.13
C ASP A 66 5.63 43.87 5.29
N ALA A 67 4.75 44.57 4.56
CA ALA A 67 3.78 43.92 3.68
C ALA A 67 4.44 43.15 2.53
N ALA A 68 5.55 43.67 1.98
CA ALA A 68 6.31 42.99 0.94
C ALA A 68 7.04 41.76 1.47
N GLU A 69 7.58 41.82 2.70
CA GLU A 69 8.18 40.68 3.38
C GLU A 69 7.15 39.59 3.66
N ALA A 70 6.01 39.94 4.27
CA ALA A 70 4.92 39.00 4.52
C ALA A 70 4.38 38.35 3.24
N ALA A 71 4.38 39.08 2.12
CA ALA A 71 4.00 38.53 0.81
C ALA A 71 5.00 37.47 0.32
N ARG A 72 6.31 37.69 0.50
CA ARG A 72 7.35 36.70 0.16
C ARG A 72 7.26 35.46 1.03
N GLU A 73 7.09 35.63 2.35
CA GLU A 73 6.92 34.52 3.28
C GLU A 73 5.71 33.65 2.93
N ARG A 74 4.58 34.28 2.58
CA ARG A 74 3.38 33.55 2.12
C ARG A 74 3.63 32.76 0.85
N GLU A 75 4.43 33.28 -0.07
CA GLU A 75 4.75 32.56 -1.30
C GLU A 75 5.64 31.36 -1.02
N THR A 76 6.70 31.52 -0.23
CA THR A 76 7.54 30.40 0.22
C THR A 76 6.72 29.34 0.97
N ALA A 77 5.77 29.76 1.83
CA ALA A 77 4.88 28.83 2.52
C ALA A 77 3.95 28.06 1.56
N ARG A 78 3.49 28.70 0.48
CA ARG A 78 2.68 28.03 -0.56
C ARG A 78 3.48 27.03 -1.36
N GLU A 79 4.71 27.37 -1.74
CA GLU A 79 5.63 26.47 -2.43
C GLU A 79 5.91 25.22 -1.58
N ALA A 80 6.23 25.42 -0.29
CA ALA A 80 6.44 24.31 0.64
C ALA A 80 5.19 23.44 0.83
N ALA A 81 4.00 24.06 0.90
CA ALA A 81 2.75 23.31 1.00
C ALA A 81 2.44 22.48 -0.27
N ALA A 82 2.77 23.02 -1.44
CA ALA A 82 2.63 22.30 -2.71
C ALA A 82 3.60 21.10 -2.77
N GLU A 83 4.84 21.27 -2.35
CA GLU A 83 5.84 20.20 -2.28
C GLU A 83 5.38 19.08 -1.33
N LEU A 84 4.97 19.40 -0.10
CA LEU A 84 4.46 18.42 0.86
C LEU A 84 3.20 17.70 0.37
N THR A 85 2.35 18.39 -0.40
CA THR A 85 1.18 17.77 -1.03
C THR A 85 1.61 16.76 -2.09
N GLY A 86 2.59 17.12 -2.93
CA GLY A 86 3.18 16.20 -3.90
C GLY A 86 3.78 14.95 -3.25
N GLN A 87 4.61 15.13 -2.22
CA GLN A 87 5.22 14.01 -1.48
C GLN A 87 4.16 13.10 -0.83
N ARG A 88 3.09 13.67 -0.29
CA ARG A 88 1.98 12.90 0.30
C ARG A 88 1.27 12.05 -0.75
N ASP A 89 1.04 12.61 -1.94
CA ASP A 89 0.32 11.92 -3.00
C ASP A 89 1.19 10.81 -3.62
N GLU A 90 2.49 11.05 -3.81
CA GLU A 90 3.47 10.00 -4.19
C GLU A 90 3.50 8.86 -3.17
N ALA A 91 3.61 9.17 -1.87
CA ALA A 91 3.58 8.15 -0.81
C ALA A 91 2.26 7.35 -0.78
N ARG A 92 1.14 7.94 -1.19
CA ARG A 92 -0.14 7.23 -1.32
C ARG A 92 -0.13 6.27 -2.51
N GLU A 93 0.39 6.71 -3.65
CA GLU A 93 0.54 5.85 -4.85
C GLU A 93 1.46 4.66 -4.58
N GLU A 94 2.59 4.88 -3.90
CA GLU A 94 3.49 3.81 -3.48
C GLU A 94 2.80 2.81 -2.56
N ARG A 95 2.07 3.32 -1.55
CA ARG A 95 1.30 2.49 -0.62
C ARG A 95 0.23 1.68 -1.36
N ASP A 96 -0.52 2.30 -2.25
CA ASP A 96 -1.60 1.63 -2.98
C ASP A 96 -1.02 0.56 -3.94
N THR A 97 0.12 0.83 -4.55
CA THR A 97 0.89 -0.15 -5.34
C THR A 97 1.36 -1.33 -4.47
N ALA A 98 1.87 -1.05 -3.27
CA ALA A 98 2.28 -2.10 -2.33
C ALA A 98 1.08 -2.98 -1.91
N HIS A 99 -0.07 -2.38 -1.60
CA HIS A 99 -1.30 -3.11 -1.28
C HIS A 99 -1.77 -4.01 -2.43
N ALA A 100 -1.73 -3.51 -3.67
CA ALA A 100 -2.04 -4.32 -4.84
C ALA A 100 -1.10 -5.53 -4.96
N SER A 101 0.21 -5.32 -4.78
CA SER A 101 1.20 -6.40 -4.81
C SER A 101 1.00 -7.44 -3.69
N TRP A 102 0.59 -7.01 -2.50
CA TRP A 102 0.26 -7.91 -1.39
C TRP A 102 -1.01 -8.73 -1.69
N ALA A 103 -2.02 -8.10 -2.29
CA ALA A 103 -3.23 -8.80 -2.69
C ALA A 103 -2.95 -9.88 -3.75
N GLU A 104 -2.14 -9.56 -4.78
CA GLU A 104 -1.72 -10.52 -5.79
C GLU A 104 -0.93 -11.69 -5.19
N ALA A 105 -0.02 -11.40 -4.26
CA ALA A 105 0.76 -12.41 -3.57
C ALA A 105 -0.10 -13.31 -2.67
N ALA A 106 -1.13 -12.76 -2.01
CA ALA A 106 -2.09 -13.54 -1.23
C ALA A 106 -2.85 -14.54 -2.12
N VAL A 107 -3.40 -14.07 -3.25
CA VAL A 107 -4.07 -14.93 -4.23
C VAL A 107 -3.14 -16.01 -4.78
N ALA A 108 -1.87 -15.66 -5.07
CA ALA A 108 -0.87 -16.63 -5.52
C ALA A 108 -0.53 -17.65 -4.42
N GLY A 109 -0.55 -17.24 -3.15
CA GLY A 109 -0.39 -18.11 -1.98
C GLY A 109 -1.54 -19.10 -1.85
N ASP A 110 -2.78 -18.63 -1.89
CA ASP A 110 -3.98 -19.48 -1.83
C ASP A 110 -4.00 -20.50 -2.99
N ALA A 111 -3.65 -20.07 -4.20
CA ALA A 111 -3.54 -20.96 -5.35
C ALA A 111 -2.40 -22.00 -5.22
N ALA A 112 -1.30 -21.64 -4.56
CA ALA A 112 -0.22 -22.58 -4.26
C ALA A 112 -0.65 -23.61 -3.21
N GLN A 113 -1.36 -23.16 -2.16
CA GLN A 113 -1.91 -24.03 -1.12
C GLN A 113 -2.89 -25.05 -1.71
N GLY A 114 -3.84 -24.62 -2.54
CA GLY A 114 -4.79 -25.53 -3.19
C GLY A 114 -4.10 -26.58 -4.09
N ARG A 115 -2.98 -26.23 -4.75
CA ARG A 115 -2.17 -27.21 -5.50
C ARG A 115 -1.47 -28.21 -4.59
N LEU A 116 -0.96 -27.77 -3.44
CA LEU A 116 -0.34 -28.66 -2.46
C LEU A 116 -1.35 -29.63 -1.86
N GLU A 117 -2.57 -29.17 -1.59
CA GLU A 117 -3.68 -30.01 -1.11
C GLU A 117 -4.07 -31.06 -2.17
N ALA A 118 -4.21 -30.67 -3.44
CA ALA A 118 -4.48 -31.62 -4.52
C ALA A 118 -3.38 -32.68 -4.68
N VAL A 119 -2.10 -32.29 -4.59
CA VAL A 119 -0.98 -33.24 -4.63
C VAL A 119 -0.98 -34.17 -3.41
N ALA A 120 -1.35 -33.66 -2.23
CA ALA A 120 -1.47 -34.48 -1.03
C ALA A 120 -2.60 -35.52 -1.15
N GLU A 121 -3.75 -35.15 -1.73
CA GLU A 121 -4.85 -36.07 -2.02
C GLU A 121 -4.44 -37.14 -3.04
N GLU A 122 -3.74 -36.77 -4.12
CA GLU A 122 -3.25 -37.72 -5.13
C GLU A 122 -2.23 -38.69 -4.52
N LEU A 123 -1.32 -38.20 -3.67
CA LEU A 123 -0.38 -39.04 -2.94
C LEU A 123 -1.09 -40.03 -2.00
N ALA A 124 -2.12 -39.58 -1.27
CA ALA A 124 -2.90 -40.43 -0.40
C ALA A 124 -3.65 -41.53 -1.18
N ALA A 125 -4.24 -41.17 -2.32
CA ALA A 125 -4.91 -42.13 -3.22
C ALA A 125 -3.92 -43.16 -3.77
N THR A 126 -2.74 -42.72 -4.21
CA THR A 126 -1.67 -43.59 -4.74
C THR A 126 -1.15 -44.53 -3.64
N ALA A 127 -0.97 -44.04 -2.42
CA ALA A 127 -0.56 -44.87 -1.28
C ALA A 127 -1.60 -45.94 -0.94
N ALA A 128 -2.90 -45.61 -0.98
CA ALA A 128 -3.97 -46.58 -0.77
C ALA A 128 -4.02 -47.66 -1.87
N GLN A 129 -3.78 -47.27 -3.14
CA GLN A 129 -3.67 -48.23 -4.24
C GLN A 129 -2.48 -49.18 -4.03
N LEU A 130 -1.30 -48.65 -3.66
CA LEU A 130 -0.13 -49.46 -3.36
C LEU A 130 -0.42 -50.47 -2.25
N GLN A 131 -1.09 -50.04 -1.17
CA GLN A 131 -1.47 -50.92 -0.07
C GLN A 131 -2.41 -52.04 -0.54
N ALA A 132 -3.43 -51.72 -1.36
CA ALA A 132 -4.34 -52.72 -1.91
C ALA A 132 -3.62 -53.75 -2.79
N VAL A 133 -2.65 -53.31 -3.60
CA VAL A 133 -1.81 -54.20 -4.41
C VAL A 133 -0.94 -55.09 -3.51
N GLN A 134 -0.32 -54.54 -2.48
CA GLN A 134 0.46 -55.32 -1.51
C GLN A 134 -0.38 -56.38 -0.79
N GLU A 135 -1.58 -56.03 -0.34
CA GLU A 135 -2.52 -56.97 0.27
C GLU A 135 -2.91 -58.09 -0.70
N SER A 136 -3.14 -57.77 -1.98
CA SER A 136 -3.44 -58.77 -3.00
C SER A 136 -2.25 -59.71 -3.26
N TYR A 137 -1.02 -59.21 -3.24
CA TYR A 137 0.20 -60.00 -3.42
C TYR A 137 0.40 -60.99 -2.29
N ILE A 138 0.16 -60.58 -1.03
CA ILE A 138 0.24 -61.47 0.14
C ILE A 138 -0.75 -62.64 0.03
N VAL A 139 -1.96 -62.40 -0.50
CA VAL A 139 -2.95 -63.46 -0.70
C VAL A 139 -2.50 -64.46 -1.78
N VAL A 140 -1.88 -63.98 -2.86
CA VAL A 140 -1.31 -64.84 -3.91
C VAL A 140 -0.14 -65.67 -3.34
N GLU A 141 0.77 -65.04 -2.60
CA GLU A 141 1.92 -65.72 -1.98
C GLU A 141 1.47 -66.76 -0.93
N ALA A 142 0.38 -66.50 -0.20
CA ALA A 142 -0.23 -67.46 0.72
C ALA A 142 -0.93 -68.64 0.02
N LEU A 143 -1.39 -68.47 -1.23
CA LEU A 143 -1.96 -69.54 -2.06
C LEU A 143 -0.86 -70.39 -2.74
N GLU A 144 0.29 -69.80 -3.04
CA GLU A 144 1.48 -70.52 -3.55
C GLU A 144 2.23 -71.29 -2.47
N ALA A 145 2.06 -70.93 -1.20
CA ALA A 145 2.53 -71.72 -0.06
C ALA A 145 1.68 -73.00 0.10
N GLU A 146 1.93 -74.01 -0.74
CA GLU A 146 1.42 -75.37 -0.54
C GLU A 146 1.65 -75.80 0.93
N PRO A 147 0.62 -76.21 1.68
CA PRO A 147 0.87 -76.90 2.93
C PRO A 147 1.56 -78.22 2.58
N ALA A 148 2.83 -78.35 2.94
CA ALA A 148 3.54 -79.61 2.92
C ALA A 148 2.70 -80.66 3.67
N VAL A 149 1.98 -81.50 2.92
CA VAL A 149 1.16 -82.59 3.46
C VAL A 149 2.12 -83.61 4.07
N PRO A 150 2.14 -83.83 5.40
CA PRO A 150 2.78 -85.00 5.95
C PRO A 150 1.86 -86.20 5.68
N GLY A 151 2.44 -87.26 5.12
CA GLY A 151 1.73 -88.37 4.49
C GLY A 151 0.57 -88.98 5.30
N ALA A 152 -0.52 -89.28 4.59
CA ALA A 152 -1.59 -90.12 5.07
C ALA A 152 -1.48 -91.50 4.42
N ALA A 153 -1.02 -92.46 5.22
CA ALA A 153 -1.11 -93.88 4.94
C ALA A 153 -2.56 -94.36 5.05
N GLN A 154 -3.02 -94.96 3.96
CA GLN A 154 -3.95 -96.09 3.82
C GLN A 154 -4.46 -96.78 5.11
N ALA A 155 -5.79 -96.87 5.28
CA ALA A 155 -6.45 -98.05 5.84
C ALA A 155 -7.94 -98.12 5.44
N ALA A 156 -8.33 -99.28 4.92
CA ALA A 156 -9.63 -99.63 4.37
C ALA A 156 -10.63 -100.14 5.43
N ALA A 157 -11.94 -99.99 5.18
CA ALA A 157 -13.02 -100.89 5.62
C ALA A 157 -14.38 -100.50 5.00
N PRO A 158 -15.38 -101.41 4.91
CA PRO A 158 -16.19 -101.57 3.70
C PRO A 158 -17.70 -101.20 3.80
N LEU A 159 -18.34 -101.21 2.61
CA LEU A 159 -19.76 -101.08 2.24
C LEU A 159 -20.75 -101.98 3.02
N PRO A 160 -22.06 -101.65 2.98
CA PRO A 160 -23.02 -102.24 2.02
C PRO A 160 -23.96 -101.19 1.38
N ALA A 161 -24.25 -101.16 0.07
CA ALA A 161 -25.01 -102.06 -0.83
C ALA A 161 -26.51 -101.69 -0.98
N ALA A 162 -26.96 -101.72 -2.25
CA ALA A 162 -28.32 -101.55 -2.84
C ALA A 162 -28.75 -100.09 -3.14
N GLU A 163 -29.28 -99.70 -4.32
CA GLU A 163 -29.77 -100.43 -5.50
C GLU A 163 -29.93 -99.44 -6.70
N ALA A 164 -30.09 -100.01 -7.90
CA ALA A 164 -29.99 -99.42 -9.25
C ALA A 164 -31.13 -98.43 -9.64
N THR A 165 -30.96 -97.54 -10.64
CA THR A 165 -31.23 -97.73 -12.10
C THR A 165 -30.81 -96.45 -12.85
N THR A 166 -29.80 -96.45 -13.73
CA THR A 166 -29.76 -96.59 -15.22
C THR A 166 -30.59 -95.62 -16.07
N ASP A 167 -29.90 -94.69 -16.76
CA ASP A 167 -29.95 -94.38 -18.22
C ASP A 167 -29.30 -92.99 -18.44
N ALA A 168 -28.02 -92.86 -18.82
CA ALA A 168 -27.41 -93.06 -20.15
C ALA A 168 -27.82 -92.03 -21.21
N GLU A 169 -27.11 -90.88 -21.23
CA GLU A 169 -26.81 -90.17 -22.47
C GLU A 169 -25.38 -89.59 -22.40
N SER A 170 -24.58 -90.02 -23.36
CA SER A 170 -23.15 -89.76 -23.55
C SER A 170 -22.92 -88.35 -24.11
N GLY A 171 -22.12 -87.56 -23.39
CA GLY A 171 -21.41 -86.41 -23.92
C GLY A 171 -19.94 -86.58 -23.58
N ASP A 172 -19.15 -87.04 -24.55
CA ASP A 172 -17.70 -86.97 -24.52
C ASP A 172 -17.30 -85.49 -24.48
N ASP A 173 -17.01 -84.96 -23.29
CA ASP A 173 -16.24 -83.72 -23.15
C ASP A 173 -14.88 -84.12 -22.58
N GLU A 174 -13.91 -84.17 -23.48
CA GLU A 174 -12.50 -84.20 -23.17
C GLU A 174 -12.22 -83.02 -22.23
N SER A 175 -12.10 -83.32 -20.94
CA SER A 175 -11.64 -82.36 -19.95
C SER A 175 -10.15 -82.13 -20.21
N ASP A 176 -9.90 -81.24 -21.17
CA ASP A 176 -8.69 -80.46 -21.35
C ASP A 176 -8.54 -79.58 -20.10
N PHE A 177 -8.08 -80.19 -19.01
CA PHE A 177 -7.62 -79.48 -17.83
C PHE A 177 -6.32 -78.78 -18.23
N GLY A 178 -6.51 -77.62 -18.88
CA GLY A 178 -5.50 -76.82 -19.51
C GLY A 178 -4.31 -76.56 -18.60
N SER A 179 -3.16 -77.02 -19.07
CA SER A 179 -1.83 -76.57 -18.64
C SER A 179 -1.57 -75.07 -18.90
N GLU A 180 -2.58 -74.30 -19.33
CA GLU A 180 -2.55 -72.84 -19.47
C GLU A 180 -2.50 -72.10 -18.11
N SER A 181 -2.82 -72.78 -16.99
CA SER A 181 -2.99 -72.11 -15.70
C SER A 181 -1.71 -71.60 -15.02
N SER A 182 -0.52 -72.15 -15.29
CA SER A 182 0.71 -71.71 -14.59
C SER A 182 1.47 -70.62 -15.34
N GLN A 183 1.42 -70.62 -16.67
CA GLN A 183 2.09 -69.61 -17.49
C GLN A 183 1.36 -68.26 -17.37
N ASP A 184 0.02 -68.27 -17.41
CA ASP A 184 -0.82 -67.08 -17.22
C ASP A 184 -0.66 -66.47 -15.82
N LEU A 185 -0.41 -67.31 -14.81
CA LEU A 185 -0.17 -66.87 -13.43
C LEU A 185 1.18 -66.16 -13.29
N LEU A 186 2.23 -66.72 -13.91
CA LEU A 186 3.56 -66.10 -13.95
C LEU A 186 3.56 -64.78 -14.73
N ASP A 187 2.84 -64.72 -15.85
CA ASP A 187 2.68 -63.48 -16.64
C ASP A 187 1.86 -62.43 -15.87
N SER A 188 0.85 -62.86 -15.10
CA SER A 188 0.08 -61.98 -14.20
C SER A 188 0.94 -61.42 -13.06
N ILE A 189 1.79 -62.24 -12.44
CA ILE A 189 2.74 -61.82 -11.39
C ILE A 189 3.78 -60.84 -11.96
N ALA A 190 4.34 -61.14 -13.13
CA ALA A 190 5.30 -60.24 -13.78
C ALA A 190 4.67 -58.88 -14.11
N ASN A 191 3.42 -58.88 -14.57
CA ASN A 191 2.67 -57.66 -14.85
C ASN A 191 2.34 -56.87 -13.56
N HIS A 192 1.96 -57.56 -12.48
CA HIS A 192 1.78 -56.93 -11.15
C HIS A 192 3.08 -56.33 -10.62
N HIS A 193 4.21 -57.02 -10.79
CA HIS A 193 5.50 -56.52 -10.34
C HIS A 193 5.94 -55.28 -11.13
N GLN A 194 5.64 -55.23 -12.44
CA GLN A 194 5.82 -54.02 -13.25
C GLN A 194 4.92 -52.87 -12.77
N GLN A 195 3.67 -53.15 -12.41
CA GLN A 195 2.74 -52.13 -11.90
C GLN A 195 3.19 -51.57 -10.55
N LEU A 196 3.67 -52.40 -9.63
CA LEU A 196 4.27 -51.96 -8.37
C LEU A 196 5.48 -51.06 -8.60
N HIS A 197 6.38 -51.46 -9.51
CA HIS A 197 7.56 -50.65 -9.84
C HIS A 197 7.19 -49.30 -10.48
N ALA A 198 6.16 -49.27 -11.31
CA ALA A 198 5.65 -48.04 -11.90
C ALA A 198 5.04 -47.10 -10.84
N ALA A 199 4.28 -47.65 -9.89
CA ALA A 199 3.69 -46.90 -8.78
C ALA A 199 4.77 -46.30 -7.86
N ASP A 200 5.81 -47.07 -7.51
CA ASP A 200 6.94 -46.57 -6.69
C ASP A 200 7.69 -45.41 -7.37
N LEU A 201 7.89 -45.51 -8.68
CA LEU A 201 8.49 -44.44 -9.49
C LEU A 201 7.61 -43.17 -9.51
N GLN A 202 6.29 -43.34 -9.60
CA GLN A 202 5.34 -42.23 -9.59
C GLN A 202 5.31 -41.54 -8.21
N ILE A 203 5.32 -42.30 -7.11
CA ILE A 203 5.44 -41.77 -5.75
C ILE A 203 6.73 -40.96 -5.60
N ALA A 204 7.87 -41.49 -6.06
CA ALA A 204 9.15 -40.79 -5.98
C ALA A 204 9.16 -39.49 -6.80
N LEU A 205 8.53 -39.47 -7.97
CA LEU A 205 8.39 -38.26 -8.79
C LEU A 205 7.51 -37.21 -8.11
N LEU A 206 6.36 -37.59 -7.55
CA LEU A 206 5.47 -36.69 -6.83
C LEU A 206 6.14 -36.11 -5.58
N GLN A 207 6.85 -36.93 -4.80
CA GLN A 207 7.63 -36.46 -3.65
C GLN A 207 8.70 -35.44 -4.06
N ARG A 208 9.38 -35.66 -5.18
CA ARG A 208 10.37 -34.71 -5.71
C ARG A 208 9.72 -33.40 -6.18
N GLN A 209 8.55 -33.47 -6.82
CA GLN A 209 7.79 -32.28 -7.20
C GLN A 209 7.35 -31.47 -5.97
N LEU A 210 6.86 -32.15 -4.92
CA LEU A 210 6.46 -31.51 -3.67
C LEU A 210 7.65 -30.83 -2.98
N ALA A 211 8.81 -31.48 -2.94
CA ALA A 211 10.04 -30.89 -2.39
C ALA A 211 10.50 -29.65 -3.17
N MET A 212 10.43 -29.67 -4.51
CA MET A 212 10.74 -28.50 -5.33
C MET A 212 9.72 -27.36 -5.13
N ALA A 213 8.44 -27.68 -5.00
CA ALA A 213 7.40 -26.69 -4.72
C ALA A 213 7.61 -26.03 -3.35
N ALA A 214 7.95 -26.80 -2.32
CA ALA A 214 8.27 -26.29 -0.98
C ALA A 214 9.50 -25.37 -1.00
N GLN A 215 10.60 -25.77 -1.66
CA GLN A 215 11.78 -24.91 -1.81
C GLN A 215 11.48 -23.62 -2.58
N ALA A 216 10.64 -23.69 -3.63
CA ALA A 216 10.24 -22.49 -4.37
C ALA A 216 9.40 -21.54 -3.53
N ALA A 217 8.51 -22.06 -2.66
CA ALA A 217 7.74 -21.25 -1.73
C ALA A 217 8.65 -20.58 -0.67
N GLU A 218 9.62 -21.33 -0.13
CA GLU A 218 10.58 -20.81 0.86
C GLU A 218 11.50 -19.73 0.28
N ALA A 219 11.95 -19.89 -0.96
CA ALA A 219 12.74 -18.89 -1.67
C ALA A 219 11.97 -17.58 -1.91
N ARG A 220 10.66 -17.65 -2.17
CA ARG A 220 9.79 -16.47 -2.33
C ARG A 220 9.55 -15.77 -1.00
N SER A 221 9.30 -16.52 0.07
CA SER A 221 9.15 -16.00 1.44
C SER A 221 10.38 -15.19 1.88
N ASN A 222 11.59 -15.71 1.63
CA ASN A 222 12.84 -15.06 2.04
C ASN A 222 13.27 -13.86 1.19
N GLN A 223 12.66 -13.64 0.00
CA GLN A 223 12.95 -12.46 -0.82
C GLN A 223 12.27 -11.18 -0.31
N TRP A 224 11.14 -11.30 0.38
CA TRP A 224 10.37 -10.13 0.81
C TRP A 224 11.04 -9.26 1.90
N PRO A 225 11.61 -9.82 2.99
CA PRO A 225 12.23 -8.98 4.02
C PRO A 225 13.48 -8.25 3.53
N ARG A 226 14.19 -8.77 2.51
CA ARG A 226 15.38 -8.12 1.96
C ARG A 226 15.09 -6.95 1.00
N LYS A 227 13.93 -6.92 0.36
CA LYS A 227 13.50 -5.75 -0.43
C LYS A 227 12.96 -4.64 0.46
N ALA A 228 12.23 -4.97 1.51
CA ALA A 228 11.76 -3.99 2.50
C ALA A 228 12.93 -3.32 3.25
N ALA A 229 13.98 -4.06 3.61
CA ALA A 229 15.15 -3.51 4.30
C ALA A 229 16.14 -2.73 3.41
N ARG A 230 15.95 -2.70 2.08
CA ARG A 230 16.74 -1.87 1.14
C ARG A 230 16.02 -0.59 0.71
N ALA A 231 14.73 -0.49 1.00
CA ALA A 231 13.89 0.66 0.69
C ALA A 231 13.68 1.60 1.90
N ALA A 232 14.25 1.26 3.06
CA ALA A 232 14.36 2.10 4.26
C ALA A 232 15.81 2.52 4.45
#